data_AF-A0A162QLN3-F1
#
_entry.id   AF-A0A162QLN3-F1
#
_cell.length_a   1.000
_cell.length_b   1.000
_cell.length_c   1.000
_cell.angle_alpha   90.00
_cell.angle_beta   90.00
_cell.angle_gamma   90.00
#
_symmetry.space_group_name_H-M   'P 1'
#
loop_
_entity.id
_entity.type
_entity.pdbx_description
1 polymer ?
#
loop_
_entity_poly.entity_id
_entity_poly.type
_entity_poly.pdbx_seq_one_letter_code
_entity_poly.pdbx_strand_id
1 'polypeptide(L)'
;MEWSTELPESVIQNCLLTWQRDDGSRYITLNAILPNEKRHGIIAYMPIKHFINDNTGWKSEFKGDDLPKKNGYYLCCSDRPPAVSLYWFDAKKCTFGGSDKIIAFMDVPKPYLGKNMLKIK
;
A
#
# COMPACT_ATOMS: atom_id res chain seq x y z
N MET A 1 -11.73 -0.16 0.77
CA MET A 1 -10.51 -0.06 1.59
C MET A 1 -10.56 1.27 2.31
N GLU A 2 -10.44 1.31 3.63
CA GLU A 2 -10.62 2.52 4.43
C GLU A 2 -9.47 2.71 5.43
N TRP A 3 -9.13 3.97 5.72
CA TRP A 3 -8.10 4.31 6.69
C TRP A 3 -8.66 4.21 8.12
N SER A 4 -7.93 3.54 9.01
CA SER A 4 -8.16 3.51 10.45
C SER A 4 -7.14 4.38 11.18
N THR A 5 -7.61 5.07 12.22
CA THR A 5 -6.77 5.79 13.18
C THR A 5 -6.82 5.17 14.59
N GLU A 6 -7.47 4.03 14.76
CA GLU A 6 -7.51 3.28 16.02
C GLU A 6 -6.58 2.09 15.90
N LEU A 7 -5.64 1.91 16.83
CA LEU A 7 -4.74 0.76 16.82
C LEU A 7 -5.52 -0.55 16.78
N PRO A 8 -5.03 -1.55 16.03
CA PRO A 8 -5.70 -2.83 15.94
C PRO A 8 -5.58 -3.59 17.28
N GLU A 9 -6.52 -4.50 17.52
CA GLU A 9 -6.51 -5.38 18.69
C GLU A 9 -5.50 -6.55 18.54
N SER A 10 -5.10 -6.85 17.31
CA SER A 10 -4.13 -7.89 16.96
C SER A 10 -3.20 -7.42 15.84
N VAL A 11 -2.11 -8.15 15.62
CA VAL A 11 -1.13 -7.79 14.58
C VAL A 11 -1.77 -7.90 13.20
N ILE A 12 -1.67 -6.83 12.41
CA ILE A 12 -2.04 -6.84 10.99
C ILE A 12 -0.76 -6.83 10.18
N GLN A 13 -0.45 -7.97 9.55
CA GLN A 13 0.83 -8.18 8.84
C GLN A 13 0.94 -7.39 7.53
N ASN A 14 -0.17 -7.16 6.83
CA ASN A 14 -0.18 -6.49 5.53
C ASN A 14 -1.09 -5.26 5.57
N CYS A 15 -0.51 -4.10 5.79
CA CYS A 15 -1.26 -2.85 5.77
C CYS A 15 -0.44 -1.72 5.15
N LEU A 16 -1.14 -0.81 4.50
CA LEU A 16 -0.58 0.48 4.15
C LEU A 16 -0.56 1.36 5.40
N LEU A 17 0.55 2.03 5.62
CA LEU A 17 0.75 2.96 6.73
C LEU A 17 0.90 4.36 6.16
N THR A 18 0.13 5.32 6.69
CA THR A 18 0.42 6.73 6.45
C THR A 18 1.40 7.22 7.49
N TRP A 19 2.57 7.65 7.03
CA TRP A 19 3.57 8.35 7.83
C TRP A 19 3.45 9.85 7.63
N GLN A 20 3.64 10.61 8.71
CA GLN A 20 3.78 12.05 8.71
C GLN A 20 5.15 12.41 9.28
N ARG A 21 5.90 13.22 8.53
CA ARG A 21 7.17 13.80 8.96
C ARG A 21 6.93 15.11 9.73
N ASP A 22 7.97 15.60 10.40
CA ASP A 22 7.92 16.85 11.17
C ASP A 22 7.58 18.07 10.31
N ASP A 23 7.96 18.06 9.03
CA ASP A 23 7.62 19.09 8.04
C ASP A 23 6.15 19.01 7.56
N GLY A 24 5.36 18.07 8.09
CA GLY A 24 3.96 17.84 7.73
C GLY A 24 3.75 17.02 6.46
N SER A 25 4.83 16.70 5.72
CA SER A 25 4.74 15.85 4.54
C SER A 25 4.34 14.43 4.90
N ARG A 26 3.62 13.76 3.99
CA ARG A 26 3.06 12.43 4.22
C ARG A 26 3.42 11.48 3.10
N TYR A 27 3.69 10.23 3.46
CA TYR A 27 3.99 9.17 2.52
C TYR A 27 3.42 7.84 3.00
N ILE A 28 3.33 6.88 2.09
CA ILE A 28 2.80 5.55 2.36
C ILE A 28 3.93 4.52 2.32
N THR A 29 3.88 3.58 3.26
CA THR A 29 4.68 2.35 3.22
C THR A 29 3.79 1.15 3.37
N LEU A 30 4.26 -0.02 2.95
CA LEU A 30 3.66 -1.30 3.29
C LEU A 30 4.42 -1.94 4.45
N ASN A 31 3.74 -2.29 5.54
CA ASN A 31 4.34 -2.95 6.70
C ASN A 31 3.27 -3.65 7.55
N ALA A 32 3.69 -4.27 8.65
CA ALA A 32 2.81 -4.67 9.72
C ALA A 32 2.50 -3.49 10.67
N ILE A 33 1.31 -3.53 11.29
CA ILE A 33 0.95 -2.70 12.44
C ILE A 33 0.65 -3.62 13.63
N LEU A 34 1.25 -3.34 14.78
CA LEU A 34 1.12 -4.15 15.98
C LEU A 34 0.14 -3.51 16.98
N PRO A 35 -0.58 -4.31 17.78
CA PRO A 35 -1.37 -3.79 18.89
C PRO A 35 -0.41 -3.13 19.88
N ASN A 36 -0.70 -1.90 20.28
CA ASN A 36 0.08 -1.10 21.24
C ASN A 36 1.43 -0.55 20.75
N GLU A 37 1.75 -0.63 19.46
CA GLU A 37 2.99 -0.03 18.96
C GLU A 37 2.79 1.44 18.59
N LYS A 38 3.28 2.34 19.45
CA LYS A 38 3.43 3.76 19.11
C LYS A 38 4.67 3.97 18.24
N ARG A 39 4.55 3.72 16.93
CA ARG A 39 5.57 4.17 15.99
C ARG A 39 5.40 5.67 15.76
N HIS A 40 6.36 6.47 16.22
CA HIS A 40 6.38 7.90 15.97
C HIS A 40 6.27 8.17 14.46
N GLY A 41 5.35 9.06 14.09
CA GLY A 41 5.09 9.42 12.70
C GLY A 41 3.99 8.61 12.01
N ILE A 42 3.53 7.46 12.52
CA ILE A 42 2.37 6.78 11.92
C ILE A 42 1.06 7.41 12.43
N ILE A 43 0.21 7.84 11.50
CA ILE A 43 -1.06 8.50 11.83
C ILE A 43 -2.31 7.71 11.42
N ALA A 44 -2.17 6.78 10.49
CA ALA A 44 -3.26 5.90 10.06
C ALA A 44 -2.71 4.62 9.42
N TYR A 45 -3.51 3.56 9.42
CA TYR A 45 -3.24 2.36 8.64
C TYR A 45 -4.48 1.93 7.84
N MET A 46 -4.26 1.16 6.79
CA MET A 46 -5.31 0.56 5.96
C MET A 46 -4.93 -0.89 5.73
N PRO A 47 -5.66 -1.86 6.31
CA PRO A 47 -5.41 -3.27 6.05
C PRO A 47 -5.60 -3.57 4.56
N ILE A 48 -4.68 -4.35 4.00
CA ILE A 48 -4.81 -4.85 2.64
C ILE A 48 -4.79 -6.38 2.65
N LYS A 49 -5.51 -6.96 1.69
CA LYS A 49 -5.48 -8.42 1.52
C LYS A 49 -4.10 -8.83 1.03
N HIS A 50 -3.55 -9.89 1.61
CA HIS A 50 -2.30 -10.48 1.13
C HIS A 50 -2.47 -11.15 -0.24
N PHE A 51 -3.64 -11.74 -0.47
CA PHE A 51 -4.03 -12.39 -1.72
C PHE A 51 -5.20 -11.67 -2.38
N ILE A 52 -5.18 -11.64 -3.71
CA ILE A 52 -6.26 -11.07 -4.51
C ILE A 52 -7.25 -12.17 -4.86
N ASN A 53 -8.39 -12.18 -4.17
CA ASN A 53 -9.51 -13.08 -4.49
C ASN A 53 -10.65 -12.35 -5.22
N ASP A 54 -10.56 -11.02 -5.31
CA ASP A 54 -11.51 -10.12 -5.98
C ASP A 54 -10.68 -9.18 -6.87
N ASN A 55 -11.03 -9.11 -8.15
CA ASN A 55 -10.31 -8.33 -9.15
C ASN A 55 -10.73 -6.85 -9.20
N THR A 56 -11.72 -6.44 -8.38
CA THR A 56 -12.24 -5.08 -8.38
C THR A 56 -11.13 -4.07 -8.08
N GLY A 57 -10.90 -3.14 -9.02
CA GLY A 57 -9.87 -2.10 -8.92
C GLY A 57 -8.45 -2.51 -9.30
N TRP A 58 -8.22 -3.80 -9.60
CA TRP A 58 -6.94 -4.30 -10.10
C TRP A 58 -6.90 -4.29 -11.63
N LYS A 59 -5.76 -3.87 -12.18
CA LYS A 59 -5.45 -3.88 -13.61
C LYS A 59 -4.38 -4.93 -13.90
N SER A 60 -4.40 -5.51 -15.10
CA SER A 60 -3.45 -6.53 -15.51
C SER A 60 -3.21 -6.50 -17.01
N GLU A 61 -1.94 -6.43 -17.43
CA GLU A 61 -1.56 -6.59 -18.84
C GLU A 61 -2.03 -7.93 -19.42
N PHE A 62 -2.08 -9.00 -18.59
CA PHE A 62 -2.59 -10.32 -18.99
C PHE A 62 -4.09 -10.33 -19.31
N LYS A 63 -4.82 -9.27 -18.95
CA LYS A 63 -6.23 -9.06 -19.26
C LYS A 63 -6.45 -7.98 -20.31
N GLY A 64 -5.37 -7.44 -20.89
CA GLY A 64 -5.42 -6.36 -21.88
C GLY A 64 -5.54 -4.96 -21.29
N ASP A 65 -5.30 -4.78 -19.97
CA ASP A 65 -5.21 -3.44 -19.39
C ASP A 65 -3.87 -2.77 -19.74
N ASP A 66 -3.91 -1.47 -20.02
CA ASP A 66 -2.70 -0.65 -20.17
C ASP A 66 -1.93 -0.55 -18.84
N LEU A 67 -0.59 -0.62 -18.92
CA LEU A 67 0.31 -0.25 -17.83
C LEU A 67 0.06 1.19 -17.33
N PRO A 68 0.52 1.52 -16.11
CA PRO A 68 0.40 2.88 -15.61
C PRO A 68 1.06 3.91 -16.55
N LYS A 69 0.51 5.12 -16.59
CA LYS A 69 1.02 6.21 -17.46
C LYS A 69 1.95 7.18 -16.75
N LYS A 70 2.14 7.01 -15.44
CA LYS A 70 2.89 7.94 -14.58
C LYS A 70 3.84 7.18 -13.68
N ASN A 71 4.99 7.80 -13.44
CA ASN A 71 5.91 7.36 -12.40
C ASN A 71 5.22 7.40 -11.04
N GLY A 72 5.42 6.38 -10.22
CA GLY A 72 4.80 6.32 -8.90
C GLY A 72 4.89 4.95 -8.24
N TYR A 73 4.48 4.90 -6.98
CA TYR A 73 4.27 3.64 -6.29
C TYR A 73 2.88 3.10 -6.61
N TYR A 74 2.81 1.79 -6.83
CA TYR A 74 1.60 1.02 -7.07
C TYR A 74 1.60 -0.18 -6.12
N LEU A 75 0.40 -0.61 -5.71
CA LEU A 75 0.23 -1.92 -5.12
C LEU A 75 0.31 -2.93 -6.26
N CYS A 76 1.18 -3.91 -6.15
CA CYS A 76 1.37 -4.92 -7.18
C CYS A 76 1.24 -6.31 -6.58
N CYS A 77 0.67 -7.22 -7.36
CA CYS A 77 0.68 -8.64 -7.10
C CYS A 77 1.76 -9.27 -7.99
N SER A 78 2.72 -9.95 -7.38
CA SER A 78 3.70 -10.78 -8.09
C SER A 78 3.27 -12.25 -8.07
N ASP A 79 3.82 -13.04 -8.99
CA ASP A 79 3.56 -14.49 -9.05
C ASP A 79 4.38 -15.29 -8.01
N ARG A 80 5.47 -14.73 -7.48
CA ARG A 80 6.36 -15.38 -6.49
C ARG A 80 7.00 -14.37 -5.51
N PRO A 81 6.65 -14.41 -4.21
CA PRO A 81 5.46 -15.04 -3.63
C PRO A 81 4.17 -14.35 -4.13
N PRO A 82 3.01 -15.04 -4.15
CA PRO A 82 1.71 -14.44 -4.46
C PRO A 82 1.27 -13.46 -3.36
N ALA A 83 1.96 -12.33 -3.27
CA ALA A 83 1.79 -11.33 -2.23
C ALA A 83 1.57 -9.97 -2.87
N VAL A 84 0.69 -9.19 -2.25
CA VAL A 84 0.58 -7.77 -2.54
C VAL A 84 1.75 -7.04 -1.89
N SER A 85 2.54 -6.36 -2.72
CA SER A 85 3.71 -5.58 -2.35
C SER A 85 3.67 -4.19 -2.98
N LEU A 86 4.48 -3.27 -2.47
CA LEU A 86 4.57 -1.90 -2.99
C LEU A 86 5.78 -1.78 -3.93
N TYR A 87 5.54 -1.52 -5.22
CA TYR A 87 6.61 -1.33 -6.20
C TYR A 87 6.53 0.03 -6.88
N TRP A 88 7.69 0.57 -7.24
CA TRP A 88 7.80 1.78 -8.05
C TRP A 88 7.67 1.43 -9.53
N PHE A 89 6.86 2.17 -10.27
CA PHE A 89 6.76 2.08 -11.73
C PHE A 89 7.49 3.23 -12.40
N ASP A 90 8.31 2.93 -13.40
CA ASP A 90 8.95 3.90 -14.29
C ASP A 90 8.21 3.92 -15.63
N ALA A 91 7.43 4.98 -15.85
CA ALA A 91 6.63 5.17 -17.06
C ALA A 91 7.47 5.48 -18.30
N LYS A 92 8.72 5.93 -18.17
CA LYS A 92 9.61 6.09 -19.33
C LYS A 92 10.13 4.75 -19.81
N LYS A 93 10.34 3.81 -18.90
CA LYS A 93 10.81 2.45 -19.19
C LYS A 93 9.66 1.43 -19.31
N CYS A 94 8.43 1.84 -19.04
CA CYS A 94 7.24 1.00 -18.96
C CYS A 94 7.47 -0.26 -18.11
N THR A 95 8.03 -0.11 -16.91
CA THR A 95 8.37 -1.27 -16.08
C THR A 95 8.23 -0.98 -14.59
N PHE A 96 7.86 -2.01 -13.83
CA PHE A 96 7.95 -2.01 -12.38
C PHE A 96 9.40 -2.30 -11.97
N GLY A 97 9.91 -1.56 -10.99
CA GLY A 97 11.17 -1.90 -10.35
C GLY A 97 11.04 -3.21 -9.57
N GLY A 98 12.10 -4.01 -9.52
CA GLY A 98 12.11 -5.33 -8.86
C GLY A 98 12.49 -6.46 -9.82
N SER A 99 12.71 -7.66 -9.27
CA SER A 99 12.97 -8.88 -10.05
C SER A 99 11.70 -9.66 -10.40
N ASP A 100 10.60 -9.36 -9.73
CA ASP A 100 9.44 -10.23 -9.72
C ASP A 100 8.50 -9.89 -10.87
N LYS A 101 7.86 -10.92 -11.43
CA LYS A 101 6.89 -10.75 -12.49
C LYS A 101 5.58 -10.23 -11.89
N ILE A 102 5.29 -8.96 -12.18
CA ILE A 102 4.03 -8.33 -11.76
C ILE A 102 2.88 -8.83 -12.65
N ILE A 103 1.87 -9.42 -12.03
CA ILE A 103 0.70 -9.99 -12.71
C ILE A 103 -0.54 -9.10 -12.63
N ALA A 104 -0.61 -8.22 -11.62
CA ALA A 104 -1.66 -7.22 -11.50
C ALA A 104 -1.16 -6.04 -10.67
N PHE A 105 -1.75 -4.88 -10.87
CA PHE A 105 -1.44 -3.67 -10.12
C PHE A 105 -2.68 -2.82 -9.85
N MET A 106 -2.61 -1.95 -8.85
CA MET A 106 -3.61 -0.93 -8.57
C MET A 106 -2.96 0.33 -8.02
N ASP A 107 -3.64 1.46 -8.18
CA ASP A 107 -3.19 2.73 -7.60
C ASP A 107 -3.10 2.61 -6.07
N VAL A 108 -2.02 3.15 -5.49
CA VAL A 108 -1.95 3.31 -4.03
C VAL A 108 -2.94 4.40 -3.63
N PRO A 109 -3.80 4.17 -2.62
CA PRO A 109 -4.64 5.22 -2.06
C PRO A 109 -3.82 6.44 -1.65
N LYS A 110 -4.40 7.65 -1.69
CA LYS A 110 -3.71 8.82 -1.15
C LYS A 110 -3.45 8.65 0.36
N PRO A 111 -2.35 9.21 0.89
CA PRO A 111 -2.11 9.18 2.33
C PRO A 111 -3.29 9.77 3.09
N TYR A 112 -3.59 9.23 4.26
CA TYR A 112 -4.60 9.80 5.15
C TYR A 112 -4.27 11.28 5.42
N LEU A 113 -5.27 12.16 5.29
CA LEU A 113 -5.11 13.62 5.43
C LEU A 113 -5.66 14.19 6.75
N GLY A 114 -6.24 13.35 7.61
CA GLY A 114 -6.76 13.82 8.91
C GLY A 114 -5.65 14.22 9.89
N LYS A 115 -6.06 14.90 10.97
CA LYS A 115 -5.15 15.49 11.98
C LYS A 115 -4.84 14.54 13.15
N ASN A 116 -5.57 13.45 13.29
CA ASN A 116 -5.45 12.55 14.44
C ASN A 116 -4.29 11.58 14.23
N MET A 117 -3.49 11.39 15.27
CA MET A 117 -2.55 10.27 15.35
C MET A 117 -3.28 8.98 15.72
N LEU A 118 -2.61 7.84 15.54
CA LEU A 118 -3.13 6.54 15.99
C LEU A 118 -3.47 6.59 17.49
N LYS A 119 -4.72 6.24 17.81
CA LYS A 119 -5.24 6.18 19.18
C LYS A 119 -5.14 4.75 19.69
N ILE A 120 -4.72 4.60 20.95
CA ILE A 120 -4.90 3.35 21.68
C ILE A 120 -6.40 3.27 22.04
N LYS A 121 -7.04 2.13 21.78
CA LYS A 121 -8.40 1.86 22.24
C LYS A 121 -8.44 1.75 23.76
#